data_AF-A0A970C9I3-F1
#
_entry.id   AF-A0A970C9I3-F1
#
_cell.length_a   1.000
_cell.length_b   1.000
_cell.length_c   1.000
_cell.angle_alpha   90.00
_cell.angle_beta   90.00
_cell.angle_gamma   90.00
#
_symmetry.space_group_name_H-M   'P 1'
#
loop_
_entity.id
_entity.type
_entity.pdbx_description
1 polymer ?
#
loop_
_entity_poly.entity_id
_entity_poly.type
_entity_poly.pdbx_seq_one_letter_code
_entity_poly.pdbx_strand_id
1 'polypeptide(L)'
;MPLRIVRGNLVEQRTDAIVNAANEWLRAGGGVCGAVFHTAGREALQAACDEIGRCDTGDAVLTPGFRLPARFVIHTVGPVWRGGGSGEEGLLASCYRRSLEVAQAHGLQSVAFPLISAGTFGYPRDQALRVAVETVGAYLLANDELDVTLVLLGDGAVPLPAELRQALNRYIGGHYDAQWLEAAERHRGGFAREPGRQVAGAAPPPAEQPPSARPSAAQPSAVQPPPASAPTDRLAHGGAGDASAPYDGLMKRIGRENAAVTGEPAIAPSPGKQPATGRATFAPSLDDAVAHPGDSFARTVLRLIDEGGRSDVEVYKRANLDRKLFSKLRTDPAYRPSRPTAVALCVALELRLDETQALLARAGYALSESSKADLIVAYFIEHERYDIFELNEALFAFDQPCLGV
;
A
#
# COMPACT_ATOMS: atom_id res chain seq x y z
N MET A 1 8.22 -6.77 1.62
CA MET A 1 8.38 -5.46 2.27
C MET A 1 7.40 -4.49 1.65
N PRO A 2 6.16 -4.55 2.12
CA PRO A 2 5.13 -3.69 1.58
C PRO A 2 5.16 -2.31 2.25
N LEU A 3 4.82 -1.29 1.47
CA LEU A 3 4.17 -0.10 2.01
C LEU A 3 2.69 -0.42 2.21
N ARG A 4 2.20 -0.23 3.44
CA ARG A 4 0.78 -0.36 3.79
C ARG A 4 0.20 1.00 4.12
N ILE A 5 -0.98 1.31 3.59
CA ILE A 5 -1.75 2.50 3.97
C ILE A 5 -2.92 2.03 4.83
N VAL A 6 -3.05 2.58 6.04
CA VAL A 6 -4.08 2.18 7.00
C VAL A 6 -4.78 3.38 7.61
N ARG A 7 -6.07 3.23 7.94
CA ARG A 7 -6.78 4.17 8.82
C ARG A 7 -6.53 3.77 10.26
N GLY A 8 -6.13 4.70 11.11
CA GLY A 8 -5.95 4.39 12.52
C GLY A 8 -5.23 5.48 13.31
N ASN A 9 -4.85 5.10 14.54
CA ASN A 9 -4.12 5.96 15.45
C ASN A 9 -2.63 5.57 15.46
N LEU A 10 -1.75 6.56 15.28
CA LEU A 10 -0.31 6.33 15.19
C LEU A 10 0.26 5.79 16.52
N VAL A 11 -0.21 6.28 17.66
CA VAL A 11 0.35 5.88 18.97
C VAL A 11 -0.06 4.48 19.43
N GLU A 12 -0.92 3.81 18.67
CA GLU A 12 -1.36 2.42 18.91
C GLU A 12 -0.56 1.40 18.07
N GLN A 13 0.27 1.86 17.13
CA GLN A 13 1.02 0.98 16.23
C GLN A 13 2.08 0.17 16.98
N ARG A 14 2.10 -1.14 16.73
CA ARG A 14 3.08 -2.09 17.29
C ARG A 14 4.19 -2.35 16.28
N THR A 15 5.01 -1.34 16.03
CA THR A 15 6.18 -1.37 15.14
C THR A 15 7.46 -1.12 15.94
N ASP A 16 8.63 -1.29 15.33
CA ASP A 16 9.88 -0.95 15.99
C ASP A 16 9.98 0.56 16.26
N ALA A 17 9.58 1.39 15.29
CA ALA A 17 9.47 2.83 15.46
C ALA A 17 8.13 3.38 14.97
N ILE A 18 7.69 4.47 15.61
CA ILE A 18 6.74 5.42 15.01
C ILE A 18 7.46 6.73 14.70
N VAL A 19 6.95 7.48 13.72
CA VAL A 19 7.52 8.76 13.32
C VAL A 19 6.68 9.90 13.88
N ASN A 20 7.30 10.79 14.66
CA ASN A 20 6.66 11.99 15.18
C ASN A 20 6.90 13.17 14.23
N ALA A 21 5.83 13.84 13.80
CA ALA A 21 5.89 15.14 13.13
C ALA A 21 6.19 16.24 14.16
N ALA A 22 7.47 16.56 14.32
CA ALA A 22 7.99 17.44 15.35
C ALA A 22 8.17 18.90 14.86
N ASN A 23 8.56 19.77 15.80
CA ASN A 23 9.11 21.09 15.52
C ASN A 23 10.63 21.08 15.75
N GLU A 24 11.33 22.12 15.28
CA GLU A 24 12.80 22.19 15.31
C GLU A 24 13.43 22.01 16.71
N TRP A 25 12.68 22.39 17.75
CA TRP A 25 13.15 22.33 19.15
C TRP A 25 12.73 21.04 19.87
N LEU A 26 12.15 20.07 19.15
CA LEU A 26 11.71 18.79 19.69
C LEU A 26 10.81 18.92 20.93
N ARG A 27 10.05 20.01 21.02
CA ARG A 27 9.14 20.28 22.15
C ARG A 27 7.77 19.67 21.90
N ALA A 28 7.09 19.27 22.98
CA ALA A 28 5.71 18.83 22.90
C ALA A 28 4.82 19.89 22.21
N GLY A 29 4.10 19.45 21.17
CA GLY A 29 3.15 20.28 20.41
C GLY A 29 1.71 19.76 20.50
N GLY A 30 0.87 20.19 19.55
CA GLY A 30 -0.48 19.66 19.34
C GLY A 30 -0.51 18.49 18.34
N GLY A 31 -1.72 18.04 17.97
CA GLY A 31 -1.92 17.01 16.95
C GLY A 31 -1.21 15.70 17.26
N VAL A 32 -0.59 15.09 16.23
CA VAL A 32 0.18 13.83 16.37
C VAL A 32 1.31 13.98 17.39
N CYS A 33 2.05 15.10 17.39
CA CYS A 33 3.12 15.34 18.36
C CYS A 33 2.60 15.34 19.79
N GLY A 34 1.48 16.02 20.04
CA GLY A 34 0.84 16.02 21.36
C GLY A 34 0.43 14.61 21.81
N ALA A 35 -0.14 13.82 20.91
CA ALA A 35 -0.52 12.43 21.19
C ALA A 35 0.70 11.55 21.51
N VAL A 36 1.78 11.66 20.73
CA VAL A 36 3.03 10.93 20.96
C VAL A 36 3.60 11.25 22.34
N PHE A 37 3.75 12.54 22.68
CA PHE A 37 4.26 12.95 23.99
C PHE A 37 3.36 12.53 25.15
N HIS A 38 2.04 12.62 24.98
CA HIS A 38 1.10 12.18 26.00
C HIS A 38 1.24 10.68 26.28
N THR A 39 1.19 9.85 25.24
CA THR A 39 1.22 8.38 25.36
C THR A 39 2.58 7.89 25.83
N ALA A 40 3.68 8.36 25.24
CA ALA A 40 5.06 7.99 25.65
C ALA A 40 5.36 8.36 27.11
N GLY A 41 4.75 9.44 27.60
CA GLY A 41 5.06 10.06 28.87
C GLY A 41 5.86 11.33 28.68
N ARG A 42 5.17 12.46 28.86
CA ARG A 42 5.65 13.78 28.45
C ARG A 42 7.00 14.14 29.06
N GLU A 43 7.20 13.92 30.35
CA GLU A 43 8.46 14.27 31.03
C GLU A 43 9.64 13.44 30.52
N ALA A 44 9.47 12.12 30.41
CA ALA A 44 10.53 11.22 29.97
C ALA A 44 10.92 11.45 28.51
N LEU A 45 9.93 11.62 27.62
CA LEU A 45 10.20 11.92 26.21
C LEU A 45 10.81 13.32 26.03
N GLN A 46 10.34 14.32 26.79
CA GLN A 46 10.90 15.66 26.71
C GLN A 46 12.36 15.70 27.18
N ALA A 47 12.72 14.95 28.23
CA ALA A 47 14.11 14.86 28.68
C ALA A 47 15.04 14.29 27.59
N ALA A 48 14.64 13.19 26.93
CA ALA A 48 15.41 12.63 25.82
C ALA A 48 15.49 13.58 24.61
N CYS A 49 14.42 14.32 24.30
CA CYS A 49 14.45 15.36 23.27
C CYS A 49 15.37 16.52 23.64
N ASP A 50 15.38 16.95 24.91
CA ASP A 50 16.21 18.06 25.39
C ASP A 50 17.71 17.71 25.36
N GLU A 51 18.08 16.43 25.54
CA GLU A 51 19.45 15.94 25.35
C GLU A 51 19.93 16.03 23.89
N ILE A 52 19.02 15.83 22.93
CA ILE A 52 19.31 16.00 21.49
C ILE A 52 19.37 17.49 21.10
N GLY A 53 18.49 18.31 21.69
CA GLY A 53 18.47 19.76 21.52
C GLY A 53 17.68 20.25 20.30
N ARG A 54 18.16 19.98 19.08
CA ARG A 54 17.55 20.52 17.84
C ARG A 54 17.56 19.48 16.71
N CYS A 55 16.52 19.54 15.86
CA CYS A 55 16.45 18.83 14.59
C CYS A 55 16.04 19.83 13.49
N ASP A 56 16.77 19.87 12.39
CA ASP A 56 16.47 20.80 11.30
C ASP A 56 15.33 20.28 10.41
N THR A 57 14.64 21.21 9.73
CA THR A 57 13.59 20.86 8.78
C THR A 57 14.13 19.91 7.70
N GLY A 58 13.44 18.78 7.49
CA GLY A 58 13.86 17.74 6.56
C GLY A 58 14.78 16.67 7.13
N ASP A 59 15.20 16.77 8.40
CA ASP A 59 16.05 15.76 9.06
C ASP A 59 15.26 14.95 10.11
N ALA A 60 15.91 13.95 10.70
CA ALA A 60 15.31 13.04 11.66
C ALA A 60 16.28 12.61 12.78
N VAL A 61 15.77 12.48 14.01
CA VAL A 61 16.51 12.03 15.20
C VAL A 61 15.74 10.95 15.96
N LEU A 62 16.42 10.13 16.76
CA LEU A 62 15.83 8.95 17.42
C LEU A 62 15.80 9.11 18.95
N THR A 63 14.70 8.71 19.58
CA THR A 63 14.60 8.51 21.03
C THR A 63 13.98 7.15 21.35
N PRO A 64 14.09 6.66 22.60
CA PRO A 64 13.26 5.56 23.09
C PRO A 64 11.75 5.88 23.00
N GLY A 65 10.92 4.84 22.85
CA GLY A 65 9.46 4.92 22.79
C GLY A 65 8.77 5.09 24.15
N PHE A 66 9.49 4.83 25.25
CA PHE A 66 8.97 4.86 26.61
C PHE A 66 7.71 4.01 26.80
N ARG A 67 6.55 4.64 27.08
CA ARG A 67 5.27 3.94 27.28
C ARG A 67 4.51 3.63 25.98
N LEU A 68 5.05 4.01 24.82
CA LEU A 68 4.46 3.63 23.53
C LEU A 68 4.58 2.12 23.31
N PRO A 69 3.65 1.50 22.56
CA PRO A 69 3.83 0.13 22.09
C PRO A 69 5.04 -0.03 21.16
N ALA A 70 5.41 1.03 20.45
CA ALA A 70 6.62 1.06 19.63
C ALA A 70 7.87 1.28 20.46
N ARG A 71 8.97 0.63 20.06
CA ARG A 71 10.24 0.62 20.82
C ARG A 71 10.96 1.96 20.77
N PHE A 72 10.81 2.69 19.66
CA PHE A 72 11.45 3.97 19.41
C PHE A 72 10.48 5.02 18.83
N VAL A 73 10.86 6.29 18.97
CA VAL A 73 10.25 7.41 18.24
C VAL A 73 11.32 8.05 17.36
N ILE A 74 11.02 8.17 16.07
CA ILE A 74 11.81 8.96 15.14
C ILE A 74 11.15 10.34 15.02
N HIS A 75 11.84 11.39 15.45
CA HIS A 75 11.34 12.76 15.37
C HIS A 75 11.87 13.41 14.11
N THR A 76 10.96 13.81 13.21
CA THR A 76 11.31 14.53 11.99
C THR A 76 10.54 15.84 11.89
N VAL A 77 11.17 16.85 11.29
CA VAL A 77 10.61 18.20 11.20
C VAL A 77 10.18 18.46 9.77
N GLY A 78 8.87 18.40 9.55
CA GLY A 78 8.27 18.70 8.26
C GLY A 78 8.34 20.19 7.89
N PRO A 79 8.31 20.54 6.59
CA PRO A 79 8.24 21.93 6.17
C PRO A 79 6.86 22.53 6.45
N VAL A 80 6.84 23.83 6.74
CA VAL A 80 5.62 24.65 6.73
C VAL A 80 5.27 25.00 5.29
N TRP A 81 4.04 24.74 4.87
CA TRP A 81 3.58 25.04 3.51
C TRP A 81 3.52 26.55 3.26
N ARG A 82 4.18 27.01 2.19
CA ARG A 82 4.20 28.41 1.76
C ARG A 82 3.76 28.59 0.31
N GLY A 83 3.08 27.59 -0.25
CA GLY A 83 2.59 27.61 -1.64
C GLY A 83 3.44 26.80 -2.62
N GLY A 84 4.43 26.02 -2.16
CA GLY A 84 5.14 25.02 -2.96
C GLY A 84 6.35 25.54 -3.74
N GLY A 85 6.59 26.86 -3.72
CA GLY A 85 7.71 27.49 -4.42
C GLY A 85 8.98 27.65 -3.59
N SER A 86 9.02 27.15 -2.35
CA SER A 86 10.14 27.31 -1.40
C SER A 86 10.95 26.02 -1.17
N GLY A 87 10.77 25.00 -2.01
CA GLY A 87 11.43 23.71 -1.87
C GLY A 87 10.78 22.79 -0.82
N GLU A 88 9.53 23.06 -0.42
CA GLU A 88 8.83 22.27 0.60
C GLU A 88 8.69 20.80 0.21
N GLU A 89 8.49 20.50 -1.08
CA GLU A 89 8.38 19.12 -1.55
C GLU A 89 9.65 18.31 -1.28
N GLY A 90 10.83 18.89 -1.59
CA GLY A 90 12.12 18.25 -1.33
C GLY A 90 12.40 18.07 0.15
N LEU A 91 12.00 19.03 0.99
CA LEU A 91 12.13 18.92 2.45
C LEU A 91 11.19 17.85 3.03
N LEU A 92 9.95 17.77 2.54
CA LEU A 92 9.00 16.75 2.95
C LEU A 92 9.49 15.35 2.54
N ALA A 93 9.97 15.18 1.31
CA ALA A 93 10.61 13.95 0.85
C ALA A 93 11.83 13.59 1.74
N SER A 94 12.63 14.60 2.12
CA SER A 94 13.76 14.39 3.04
C SER A 94 13.30 13.84 4.40
N CYS A 95 12.17 14.30 4.95
CA CYS A 95 11.66 13.78 6.23
C CYS A 95 11.43 12.26 6.18
N TYR A 96 10.77 11.78 5.12
CA TYR A 96 10.52 10.35 4.93
C TYR A 96 11.83 9.57 4.75
N ARG A 97 12.69 10.03 3.84
CA ARG A 97 13.97 9.39 3.54
C ARG A 97 14.88 9.32 4.77
N ARG A 98 15.11 10.44 5.46
CA ARG A 98 15.97 10.51 6.66
C ARG A 98 15.43 9.65 7.80
N SER A 99 14.10 9.60 7.97
CA SER A 99 13.50 8.70 8.97
C SER A 99 13.77 7.22 8.65
N LEU A 100 13.68 6.82 7.39
CA LEU A 100 13.99 5.45 6.96
C LEU A 100 15.49 5.13 7.11
N GLU A 101 16.37 6.08 6.77
CA GLU A 101 17.82 5.94 6.96
C GLU A 101 18.17 5.77 8.45
N VAL A 102 17.55 6.56 9.35
CA VAL A 102 17.70 6.41 10.80
C VAL A 102 17.24 5.04 11.27
N ALA A 103 16.08 4.56 10.79
CA ALA A 103 15.56 3.25 11.15
C ALA A 103 16.52 2.13 10.72
N GLN A 104 17.03 2.18 9.50
CA GLN A 104 17.97 1.21 8.96
C GLN A 104 19.31 1.23 9.72
N ALA A 105 19.84 2.41 10.04
CA ALA A 105 21.08 2.55 10.81
C ALA A 105 20.99 1.94 12.21
N HIS A 106 19.79 1.80 12.77
CA HIS A 106 19.54 1.19 14.07
C HIS A 106 19.01 -0.25 13.98
N GLY A 107 19.00 -0.85 12.79
CA GLY A 107 18.55 -2.23 12.57
C GLY A 107 17.07 -2.45 12.89
N LEU A 108 16.24 -1.41 12.73
CA LEU A 108 14.79 -1.53 12.89
C LEU A 108 14.19 -2.21 11.66
N GLN A 109 13.13 -2.99 11.84
CA GLN A 109 12.48 -3.75 10.76
C GLN A 109 11.12 -3.17 10.36
N SER A 110 10.51 -2.36 11.22
CA SER A 110 9.18 -1.78 10.96
C SER A 110 9.03 -0.33 11.42
N VAL A 111 8.47 0.52 10.55
CA VAL A 111 8.29 1.96 10.81
C VAL A 111 6.86 2.39 10.46
N ALA A 112 6.19 3.10 11.37
CA ALA A 112 4.90 3.70 11.10
C ALA A 112 5.00 5.23 10.97
N PHE A 113 4.52 5.78 9.86
CA PHE A 113 4.50 7.21 9.58
C PHE A 113 3.09 7.79 9.74
N PRO A 114 2.95 9.02 10.27
CA PRO A 114 1.80 9.86 10.00
C PRO A 114 1.94 10.49 8.60
N LEU A 115 0.89 11.18 8.16
CA LEU A 115 1.00 12.10 7.03
C LEU A 115 1.66 13.42 7.48
N ILE A 116 2.96 13.55 7.24
CA ILE A 116 3.80 14.66 7.74
C ILE A 116 3.35 15.99 7.10
N SER A 117 3.40 17.07 7.87
CA SER A 117 3.01 18.44 7.49
C SER A 117 1.54 18.68 7.09
N ALA A 118 0.73 17.64 6.90
CA ALA A 118 -0.64 17.74 6.40
C ALA A 118 -1.71 18.11 7.47
N GLY A 119 -1.25 18.65 8.60
CA GLY A 119 -2.06 19.16 9.71
C GLY A 119 -1.75 20.65 9.94
N THR A 120 -1.17 20.97 11.10
CA THR A 120 -0.87 22.36 11.49
C THR A 120 0.05 23.11 10.52
N PHE A 121 0.94 22.40 9.82
CA PHE A 121 1.86 23.00 8.84
C PHE A 121 1.21 23.27 7.47
N GLY A 122 -0.07 22.90 7.29
CA GLY A 122 -0.90 23.35 6.18
C GLY A 122 -0.55 22.76 4.81
N TYR A 123 0.29 21.72 4.74
CA TYR A 123 0.63 21.07 3.48
C TYR A 123 -0.63 20.42 2.87
N PRO A 124 -0.95 20.68 1.58
CA PRO A 124 -2.10 20.05 0.93
C PRO A 124 -2.02 18.53 1.06
N ARG A 125 -3.09 17.93 1.57
CA ARG A 125 -3.08 16.52 1.99
C ARG A 125 -2.80 15.55 0.84
N ASP A 126 -3.31 15.85 -0.35
CA ASP A 126 -3.13 15.07 -1.57
C ASP A 126 -1.68 15.13 -2.06
N GLN A 127 -1.08 16.33 -2.01
CA GLN A 127 0.34 16.51 -2.36
C GLN A 127 1.25 15.84 -1.32
N ALA A 128 0.94 15.96 -0.02
CA ALA A 128 1.71 15.31 1.03
C ALA A 128 1.64 13.78 0.92
N LEU A 129 0.48 13.23 0.57
CA LEU A 129 0.30 11.79 0.39
C LEU A 129 1.12 11.27 -0.78
N ARG A 130 1.07 11.98 -1.91
CA ARG A 130 1.90 11.68 -3.08
C ARG A 130 3.39 11.64 -2.70
N VAL A 131 3.91 12.71 -2.08
CA VAL A 131 5.33 12.78 -1.67
C VAL A 131 5.68 11.62 -0.73
N ALA A 132 4.82 11.30 0.23
CA ALA A 132 5.03 10.19 1.15
C ALA A 132 5.14 8.85 0.40
N VAL A 133 4.17 8.57 -0.46
CA VAL A 133 4.06 7.33 -1.21
C VAL A 133 5.22 7.17 -2.18
N GLU A 134 5.52 8.18 -3.00
CA GLU A 134 6.61 8.16 -3.97
C GLU A 134 7.97 8.00 -3.27
N THR A 135 8.22 8.76 -2.22
CA THR A 135 9.51 8.73 -1.51
C THR A 135 9.72 7.39 -0.81
N VAL A 136 8.70 6.88 -0.10
CA VAL A 136 8.80 5.60 0.61
C VAL A 136 8.89 4.45 -0.38
N GLY A 137 8.07 4.46 -1.44
CA GLY A 137 8.10 3.46 -2.50
C GLY A 137 9.48 3.37 -3.18
N ALA A 138 10.05 4.53 -3.54
CA ALA A 138 11.40 4.59 -4.11
C ALA A 138 12.47 4.08 -3.13
N TYR A 139 12.35 4.41 -1.83
CA TYR A 139 13.28 3.92 -0.81
C TYR A 139 13.22 2.40 -0.66
N LEU A 140 12.01 1.82 -0.60
CA LEU A 140 11.80 0.37 -0.49
C LEU A 140 12.19 -0.38 -1.77
N LEU A 141 12.17 0.29 -2.92
CA LEU A 141 12.71 -0.29 -4.15
C LEU A 141 14.23 -0.47 -4.05
N ALA A 142 14.92 0.50 -3.43
CA ALA A 142 16.37 0.49 -3.27
C ALA A 142 16.88 -0.31 -2.05
N ASN A 143 16.06 -0.53 -1.02
CA ASN A 143 16.49 -1.13 0.26
C ASN A 143 15.63 -2.34 0.67
N ASP A 144 16.26 -3.37 1.23
CA ASP A 144 15.67 -4.71 1.36
C ASP A 144 15.26 -5.17 2.78
N GLU A 145 15.03 -4.24 3.73
CA GLU A 145 14.84 -4.64 5.15
C GLU A 145 13.70 -3.97 5.94
N LEU A 146 12.85 -3.13 5.35
CA LEU A 146 11.86 -2.34 6.10
C LEU A 146 10.40 -2.61 5.70
N ASP A 147 9.56 -2.90 6.68
CA ASP A 147 8.11 -2.85 6.57
C ASP A 147 7.61 -1.45 6.96
N VAL A 148 6.91 -0.76 6.06
CA VAL A 148 6.48 0.62 6.29
C VAL A 148 4.96 0.73 6.29
N THR A 149 4.41 1.41 7.29
CA THR A 149 2.98 1.68 7.41
C THR A 149 2.74 3.18 7.41
N LEU A 150 1.95 3.69 6.46
CA LEU A 150 1.42 5.05 6.48
C LEU A 150 0.05 5.06 7.17
N VAL A 151 -0.02 5.70 8.34
CA VAL A 151 -1.21 5.78 9.19
C VAL A 151 -1.92 7.09 8.94
N LEU A 152 -3.11 7.01 8.34
CA LEU A 152 -3.99 8.16 8.14
C LEU A 152 -5.02 8.23 9.27
N LEU A 153 -5.11 9.40 9.91
CA LEU A 153 -6.00 9.62 11.04
C LEU A 153 -7.46 9.79 10.58
N GLY A 154 -8.34 8.90 11.05
CA GLY A 154 -9.81 9.05 11.07
C GLY A 154 -10.56 8.84 9.74
N ASP A 155 -11.87 9.14 9.81
CA ASP A 155 -12.88 8.89 8.76
C ASP A 155 -12.89 9.97 7.65
N GLY A 156 -11.89 10.85 7.62
CA GLY A 156 -11.77 11.86 6.58
C GLY A 156 -11.62 11.21 5.20
N ALA A 157 -12.07 11.91 4.15
CA ALA A 157 -11.79 11.50 2.79
C ALA A 157 -10.28 11.33 2.61
N VAL A 158 -9.87 10.17 2.11
CA VAL A 158 -8.47 9.94 1.76
C VAL A 158 -8.08 10.98 0.72
N PRO A 159 -6.96 11.67 0.90
CA PRO A 159 -6.48 12.63 -0.08
C PRO A 159 -6.28 11.94 -1.43
N LEU A 160 -6.78 12.55 -2.50
CA LEU A 160 -6.53 12.12 -3.87
C LEU A 160 -6.58 13.38 -4.74
N PRO A 161 -5.70 13.52 -5.74
CA PRO A 161 -5.74 14.67 -6.66
C PRO A 161 -7.14 14.86 -7.24
N ALA A 162 -7.62 16.11 -7.28
CA ALA A 162 -9.00 16.41 -7.65
C ALA A 162 -9.32 15.95 -9.07
N GLU A 163 -8.38 16.10 -10.00
CA GLU A 163 -8.46 15.68 -11.39
C GLU A 163 -8.60 14.16 -11.49
N LEU A 164 -7.78 13.43 -10.73
CA LEU A 164 -7.83 11.97 -10.69
C LEU A 164 -9.16 11.47 -10.11
N ARG A 165 -9.61 12.07 -9.01
CA ARG A 165 -10.90 11.75 -8.40
C ARG A 165 -12.04 11.97 -9.39
N GLN A 166 -12.03 13.09 -10.11
CA GLN A 166 -13.07 13.40 -11.09
C GLN A 166 -13.02 12.43 -12.27
N ALA A 167 -11.84 12.08 -12.76
CA ALA A 167 -11.67 11.12 -13.84
C ALA A 167 -12.18 9.72 -13.45
N LEU A 168 -11.82 9.23 -12.26
CA LEU A 168 -12.30 7.96 -11.73
C LEU A 168 -13.82 7.96 -11.52
N ASN A 169 -14.39 9.01 -10.92
CA ASN A 169 -15.84 9.14 -10.77
C ASN A 169 -16.57 9.09 -12.11
N ARG A 170 -16.04 9.77 -13.14
CA ARG A 170 -16.61 9.75 -14.49
C ARG A 170 -16.51 8.37 -15.13
N TYR A 171 -15.35 7.73 -15.02
CA TYR A 171 -15.12 6.39 -15.55
C TYR A 171 -16.06 5.36 -14.90
N ILE A 172 -16.09 5.33 -13.57
CA ILE A 172 -16.95 4.44 -12.79
C ILE A 172 -18.43 4.72 -13.10
N GLY A 173 -18.85 5.99 -13.12
CA GLY A 173 -20.23 6.38 -13.42
C GLY A 173 -20.67 5.95 -14.82
N GLY A 174 -19.83 6.16 -15.84
CA GLY A 174 -20.13 5.76 -17.22
C GLY A 174 -20.34 4.25 -17.39
N HIS A 175 -19.59 3.43 -16.65
CA HIS A 175 -19.76 1.97 -16.65
C HIS A 175 -21.07 1.53 -15.98
N TYR A 176 -21.46 2.16 -14.88
CA TYR A 176 -22.78 1.91 -14.30
C TYR A 176 -23.90 2.33 -15.25
N ASP A 177 -23.84 3.54 -15.82
CA ASP A 177 -24.87 4.03 -16.73
C ASP A 177 -25.04 3.12 -17.95
N ALA A 178 -23.93 2.62 -18.54
CA ALA A 178 -23.95 1.66 -19.65
C ALA A 178 -24.60 0.32 -19.25
N GLN A 179 -24.22 -0.26 -18.11
CA GLN A 179 -24.83 -1.51 -17.62
C GLN A 179 -26.33 -1.35 -17.34
N TRP A 180 -26.73 -0.21 -16.77
CA TRP A 180 -28.13 0.11 -16.50
C TRP A 180 -28.94 0.29 -17.80
N LEU A 181 -28.40 0.98 -18.80
CA LEU A 181 -29.03 1.16 -20.10
C LEU A 181 -29.18 -0.17 -20.85
N GLU A 182 -28.14 -0.99 -20.91
CA GLU A 182 -28.21 -2.31 -21.54
C GLU A 182 -29.19 -3.25 -20.83
N ALA A 183 -29.21 -3.25 -19.50
CA ALA A 183 -30.20 -4.02 -18.73
C ALA A 183 -31.63 -3.54 -19.03
N ALA A 184 -31.84 -2.22 -19.08
CA ALA A 184 -33.14 -1.64 -19.43
C ALA A 184 -33.58 -1.97 -20.87
N GLU A 185 -32.65 -2.04 -21.82
CA GLU A 185 -32.91 -2.47 -23.21
C GLU A 185 -33.25 -3.96 -23.30
N ARG A 186 -32.51 -4.81 -22.59
CA ARG A 186 -32.82 -6.25 -22.47
C ARG A 186 -34.22 -6.48 -21.86
N HIS A 187 -34.62 -5.66 -20.89
CA HIS A 187 -35.96 -5.71 -20.31
C HIS A 187 -37.05 -5.08 -21.21
N ARG A 188 -36.73 -4.11 -22.08
CA ARG A 188 -37.66 -3.59 -23.09
C ARG A 188 -37.89 -4.57 -24.25
N GLY A 189 -36.94 -5.46 -24.55
CA GLY A 189 -37.06 -6.47 -25.62
C GLY A 189 -37.91 -7.71 -25.28
N GLY A 190 -38.35 -7.88 -24.02
CA GLY A 190 -38.98 -9.12 -23.53
C GLY A 190 -40.51 -9.18 -23.49
N PHE A 191 -41.22 -8.09 -23.80
CA PHE A 191 -42.69 -8.09 -23.86
C PHE A 191 -43.16 -7.48 -25.18
N ALA A 192 -43.23 -8.30 -26.22
CA ALA A 192 -44.16 -8.04 -27.31
C ALA A 192 -45.57 -7.96 -26.70
N ARG A 193 -46.14 -6.75 -26.65
CA ARG A 193 -47.52 -6.52 -26.21
C ARG A 193 -48.45 -7.36 -27.09
N GLU A 194 -49.12 -8.37 -26.51
CA GLU A 194 -50.36 -8.86 -27.10
C GLU A 194 -51.36 -7.70 -27.16
N PRO A 195 -51.91 -7.36 -28.33
CA PRO A 195 -52.89 -6.29 -28.44
C PRO A 195 -54.23 -6.80 -27.91
N GLY A 196 -54.54 -6.54 -26.63
CA GLY A 196 -55.86 -6.96 -26.12
C GLY A 196 -56.18 -6.82 -24.64
N ARG A 197 -55.34 -6.24 -23.79
CA ARG A 197 -55.71 -6.03 -22.37
C ARG A 197 -55.41 -4.61 -21.90
N GLN A 198 -56.48 -3.82 -21.73
CA GLN A 198 -56.44 -2.61 -20.91
C GLN A 198 -56.09 -3.01 -19.47
N VAL A 199 -54.95 -2.54 -19.00
CA VAL A 199 -54.64 -2.53 -17.57
C VAL A 199 -54.85 -1.10 -17.09
N ALA A 200 -55.77 -0.94 -16.14
CA ALA A 200 -56.10 0.33 -15.50
C ALA A 200 -54.84 0.94 -14.86
N GLY A 201 -54.68 2.25 -15.01
CA GLY A 201 -53.54 3.00 -14.50
C GLY A 201 -53.38 2.86 -12.99
N ALA A 202 -52.21 2.37 -12.57
CA ALA A 202 -51.76 2.48 -11.19
C ALA A 202 -51.05 3.83 -11.03
N ALA A 203 -51.53 4.62 -10.06
CA ALA A 203 -50.95 5.90 -9.67
C ALA A 203 -49.52 5.72 -9.11
N PRO A 204 -48.64 6.73 -9.24
CA PRO A 204 -47.28 6.67 -8.70
C PRO A 204 -47.29 6.60 -7.16
N PRO A 205 -46.31 5.92 -6.55
CA PRO A 205 -46.18 5.87 -5.09
C PRO A 205 -45.83 7.25 -4.51
N PRO A 206 -46.27 7.56 -3.28
CA PRO A 206 -45.99 8.85 -2.64
C PRO A 206 -44.52 8.95 -2.22
N ALA A 207 -44.01 10.18 -2.24
CA ALA A 207 -42.66 10.54 -1.82
C ALA A 207 -42.43 10.26 -0.32
N GLU A 208 -41.37 9.53 0.00
CA GLU A 208 -40.90 9.34 1.39
C GLU A 208 -40.35 10.66 1.96
N GLN A 209 -40.90 11.08 3.10
CA GLN A 209 -40.38 12.21 3.88
C GLN A 209 -39.18 11.78 4.73
N PRO A 210 -38.19 12.66 4.95
CA PRO A 210 -37.02 12.36 5.78
C PRO A 210 -37.41 12.23 7.26
N PRO A 211 -36.72 11.35 8.03
CA PRO A 211 -37.07 11.08 9.42
C PRO A 211 -36.81 12.30 10.33
N SER A 212 -37.80 12.58 11.18
CA SER A 212 -37.82 13.63 12.18
C SER A 212 -36.86 13.40 13.34
N ALA A 213 -36.31 14.50 13.84
CA ALA A 213 -35.41 14.58 14.98
C ALA A 213 -36.01 13.94 16.25
N ARG A 214 -35.22 13.10 16.93
CA ARG A 214 -35.53 12.62 18.27
C ARG A 214 -35.26 13.72 19.32
N PRO A 215 -36.07 13.81 20.38
CA PRO A 215 -35.92 14.84 21.40
C PRO A 215 -34.74 14.57 22.35
N SER A 216 -34.13 15.67 22.75
CA SER A 216 -33.06 15.82 23.74
C SER A 216 -33.39 15.14 25.06
N ALA A 217 -32.50 14.25 25.52
CA ALA A 217 -32.54 13.67 26.86
C ALA A 217 -31.56 14.42 27.78
N ALA A 218 -32.08 14.76 28.96
CA ALA A 218 -31.52 15.58 30.02
C ALA A 218 -30.08 15.23 30.45
N GLN A 219 -29.33 16.29 30.76
CA GLN A 219 -28.09 16.26 31.53
C GLN A 219 -28.34 15.78 32.97
N PRO A 220 -27.40 15.03 33.57
CA PRO A 220 -27.19 15.05 35.01
C PRO A 220 -25.94 15.85 35.39
N SER A 221 -26.14 16.68 36.42
CA SER A 221 -25.20 17.59 37.04
C SER A 221 -23.90 16.98 37.55
N ALA A 222 -22.86 17.82 37.45
CA ALA A 222 -21.68 17.97 38.30
C ALA A 222 -21.55 17.05 39.53
N VAL A 223 -20.48 16.25 39.52
CA VAL A 223 -19.81 15.75 40.72
C VAL A 223 -18.38 16.29 40.72
N GLN A 224 -18.05 17.09 41.74
CA GLN A 224 -16.73 17.66 41.97
C GLN A 224 -15.69 16.57 42.31
N PRO A 225 -14.43 16.69 41.87
CA PRO A 225 -13.34 15.87 42.37
C PRO A 225 -12.80 16.43 43.70
N PRO A 226 -12.44 15.59 44.69
CA PRO A 226 -11.69 16.03 45.86
C PRO A 226 -10.19 16.22 45.53
N PRO A 227 -9.46 17.01 46.34
CA PRO A 227 -8.19 17.62 45.95
C PRO A 227 -6.95 16.74 46.15
N ALA A 228 -5.89 17.17 45.47
CA ALA A 228 -4.54 16.62 45.47
C ALA A 228 -3.87 16.58 46.85
N SER A 229 -3.04 15.56 47.07
CA SER A 229 -2.00 15.57 48.08
C SER A 229 -0.71 14.96 47.50
N ALA A 230 0.38 15.68 47.69
CA ALA A 230 1.78 15.28 47.52
C ALA A 230 2.55 15.95 48.68
N PRO A 231 3.84 15.64 48.94
CA PRO A 231 4.61 14.43 48.68
C PRO A 231 5.24 13.90 49.99
N THR A 232 5.87 12.72 49.95
CA THR A 232 6.94 12.39 50.92
C THR A 232 8.12 11.74 50.23
N ASP A 233 9.28 12.33 50.50
CA ASP A 233 10.63 11.86 50.24
C ASP A 233 10.84 10.39 50.64
N ARG A 234 11.65 9.68 49.84
CA ARG A 234 12.84 9.01 50.38
C ARG A 234 13.84 8.62 49.29
N LEU A 235 15.02 9.21 49.45
CA LEU A 235 16.33 8.81 48.97
C LEU A 235 16.60 7.31 49.17
N ALA A 236 17.30 6.67 48.22
CA ALA A 236 18.64 6.09 48.45
C ALA A 236 19.18 5.34 47.21
N HIS A 237 20.35 5.81 46.77
CA HIS A 237 21.54 5.05 46.35
C HIS A 237 21.46 3.86 45.37
N GLY A 238 22.22 4.02 44.27
CA GLY A 238 23.43 3.22 44.10
C GLY A 238 23.58 2.48 42.78
N GLY A 239 24.72 2.65 42.12
CA GLY A 239 25.29 1.63 41.24
C GLY A 239 25.62 2.06 39.83
N ALA A 240 26.82 2.63 39.66
CA ALA A 240 27.53 2.67 38.38
C ALA A 240 27.82 1.25 37.87
N GLY A 241 27.83 1.08 36.55
CA GLY A 241 28.13 -0.19 35.89
C GLY A 241 28.41 0.01 34.41
N ASP A 242 29.62 0.47 34.13
CA ASP A 242 30.30 0.50 32.84
C ASP A 242 30.37 -0.92 32.23
N ALA A 243 30.01 -1.11 30.96
CA ALA A 243 30.28 -2.36 30.24
C ALA A 243 30.25 -2.16 28.72
N SER A 244 31.46 -1.94 28.20
CA SER A 244 31.91 -2.12 26.83
C SER A 244 31.41 -3.39 26.13
N ALA A 245 31.19 -3.27 24.82
CA ALA A 245 31.09 -4.37 23.85
C ALA A 245 32.36 -5.28 23.90
N PRO A 246 32.32 -6.50 23.30
CA PRO A 246 32.49 -6.58 21.84
C PRO A 246 31.61 -7.63 21.12
N TYR A 247 31.32 -7.29 19.87
CA TYR A 247 30.83 -8.14 18.79
C TYR A 247 31.98 -9.00 18.26
N ASP A 248 31.83 -10.33 18.23
CA ASP A 248 32.61 -11.16 17.31
C ASP A 248 31.97 -12.55 17.09
N GLY A 249 31.80 -12.91 15.81
CA GLY A 249 31.81 -14.31 15.36
C GLY A 249 30.49 -15.08 15.22
N LEU A 250 29.75 -14.89 14.11
CA LEU A 250 28.97 -16.00 13.51
C LEU A 250 28.59 -15.78 12.02
N MET A 251 29.56 -15.58 11.13
CA MET A 251 29.33 -15.73 9.67
C MET A 251 30.55 -16.33 8.96
N LYS A 252 30.82 -17.62 9.19
CA LYS A 252 31.67 -18.45 8.33
C LYS A 252 31.06 -19.83 8.18
N ARG A 253 30.27 -20.01 7.12
CA ARG A 253 30.13 -21.24 6.33
C ARG A 253 28.96 -21.09 5.38
N ILE A 254 29.27 -20.83 4.11
CA ILE A 254 28.75 -21.47 2.89
C ILE A 254 29.43 -20.70 1.75
N GLY A 255 30.34 -21.36 1.02
CA GLY A 255 31.03 -20.74 -0.10
C GLY A 255 32.28 -21.53 -0.50
N ARG A 256 32.09 -22.44 -1.47
CA ARG A 256 33.04 -23.25 -2.27
C ARG A 256 32.27 -24.54 -2.59
N GLU A 257 31.92 -24.92 -3.82
CA GLU A 257 32.66 -24.88 -5.10
C GLU A 257 31.67 -24.83 -6.27
N ASN A 258 32.04 -24.19 -7.39
CA ASN A 258 32.03 -24.80 -8.74
C ASN A 258 32.28 -23.76 -9.85
N ALA A 259 33.52 -23.75 -10.35
CA ALA A 259 33.96 -23.29 -11.67
C ALA A 259 35.26 -24.07 -11.93
N ALA A 260 35.61 -24.61 -13.09
CA ALA A 260 35.09 -24.66 -14.45
C ALA A 260 35.72 -25.93 -15.09
N VAL A 261 35.40 -26.27 -16.35
CA VAL A 261 36.35 -26.69 -17.42
C VAL A 261 35.55 -27.24 -18.63
N THR A 262 35.58 -26.41 -19.68
CA THR A 262 35.67 -26.61 -21.14
C THR A 262 35.37 -27.96 -21.82
N GLY A 263 34.66 -27.88 -22.95
CA GLY A 263 34.75 -28.86 -24.05
C GLY A 263 33.70 -28.67 -25.16
N GLU A 264 34.03 -27.90 -26.21
CA GLU A 264 33.44 -28.02 -27.56
C GLU A 264 33.97 -29.30 -28.25
N PRO A 265 33.26 -29.97 -29.20
CA PRO A 265 33.25 -29.49 -30.61
C PRO A 265 32.06 -29.86 -31.53
N ALA A 266 31.93 -29.04 -32.60
CA ALA A 266 31.69 -29.37 -34.03
C ALA A 266 30.33 -29.89 -34.58
N ILE A 267 30.09 -29.48 -35.84
CA ILE A 267 28.84 -29.43 -36.62
C ILE A 267 28.84 -30.50 -37.76
N ALA A 268 27.62 -30.88 -38.20
CA ALA A 268 27.15 -31.30 -39.55
C ALA A 268 26.84 -32.81 -39.80
N PRO A 269 25.96 -33.19 -40.76
CA PRO A 269 24.79 -32.51 -41.38
C PRO A 269 23.50 -33.38 -41.43
N SER A 270 22.40 -32.76 -41.87
CA SER A 270 21.07 -33.34 -42.14
C SER A 270 21.02 -34.41 -43.24
N PRO A 271 19.87 -35.10 -43.39
CA PRO A 271 19.29 -35.30 -44.72
C PRO A 271 17.83 -34.81 -44.79
N GLY A 272 17.51 -34.10 -45.88
CA GLY A 272 16.16 -33.65 -46.18
C GLY A 272 15.41 -34.56 -47.15
N LYS A 273 14.07 -34.47 -47.14
CA LYS A 273 13.21 -34.14 -48.30
C LYS A 273 11.73 -34.08 -47.89
N GLN A 274 11.06 -33.02 -48.35
CA GLN A 274 9.63 -32.67 -48.29
C GLN A 274 8.79 -33.56 -49.26
N PRO A 275 7.49 -33.32 -49.59
CA PRO A 275 6.51 -32.33 -49.11
C PRO A 275 5.06 -32.85 -48.87
N ALA A 276 4.17 -31.93 -48.48
CA ALA A 276 2.80 -31.74 -48.98
C ALA A 276 1.60 -31.95 -48.01
N THR A 277 0.84 -30.84 -47.89
CA THR A 277 -0.62 -30.72 -47.90
C THR A 277 -1.46 -31.22 -46.71
N GLY A 278 -2.26 -30.30 -46.17
CA GLY A 278 -3.44 -30.63 -45.37
C GLY A 278 -3.51 -29.85 -44.06
N ARG A 279 -4.07 -28.63 -44.10
CA ARG A 279 -4.49 -27.92 -42.89
C ARG A 279 -5.79 -28.58 -42.41
N ALA A 280 -5.67 -29.72 -41.72
CA ALA A 280 -6.75 -30.30 -40.95
C ALA A 280 -6.75 -29.62 -39.57
N THR A 281 -7.77 -28.82 -39.32
CA THR A 281 -8.08 -28.32 -37.97
C THR A 281 -8.54 -29.52 -37.13
N PHE A 282 -7.60 -30.16 -36.44
CA PHE A 282 -7.95 -31.08 -35.37
C PHE A 282 -8.38 -30.24 -34.16
N ALA A 283 -9.66 -30.30 -33.81
CA ALA A 283 -10.07 -29.90 -32.47
C ALA A 283 -9.33 -30.83 -31.50
N PRO A 284 -8.50 -30.32 -30.58
CA PRO A 284 -7.76 -31.17 -29.67
C PRO A 284 -8.73 -32.01 -28.85
N SER A 285 -8.42 -33.30 -28.69
CA SER A 285 -9.22 -34.18 -27.85
C SER A 285 -9.19 -33.67 -26.41
N LEU A 286 -10.21 -34.00 -25.62
CA LEU A 286 -10.27 -33.60 -24.21
C LEU A 286 -9.03 -34.08 -23.44
N ASP A 287 -8.49 -35.24 -23.84
CA ASP A 287 -7.25 -35.79 -23.30
C ASP A 287 -6.00 -35.00 -23.74
N ASP A 288 -5.94 -34.47 -24.96
CA ASP A 288 -4.86 -33.58 -25.42
C ASP A 288 -4.91 -32.21 -24.72
N ALA A 289 -6.10 -31.67 -24.47
CA ALA A 289 -6.31 -30.43 -23.74
C ALA A 289 -5.97 -30.55 -22.24
N VAL A 290 -6.16 -31.74 -21.67
CA VAL A 290 -5.75 -32.08 -20.29
C VAL A 290 -4.26 -32.43 -20.21
N ALA A 291 -3.66 -32.96 -21.27
CA ALA A 291 -2.22 -33.27 -21.36
C ALA A 291 -1.35 -32.04 -21.65
N HIS A 292 -1.90 -31.01 -22.30
CA HIS A 292 -1.25 -29.72 -22.55
C HIS A 292 -2.01 -28.55 -21.91
N PRO A 293 -2.22 -28.56 -20.58
CA PRO A 293 -2.80 -27.41 -19.91
C PRO A 293 -1.82 -26.25 -20.15
N GLY A 294 -2.31 -25.17 -20.77
CA GLY A 294 -1.51 -23.99 -21.02
C GLY A 294 -0.81 -23.52 -19.74
N ASP A 295 0.31 -22.82 -19.87
CA ASP A 295 1.16 -22.44 -18.72
C ASP A 295 0.36 -22.00 -17.49
N SER A 296 0.76 -22.46 -16.31
CA SER A 296 0.18 -21.98 -15.07
C SER A 296 0.40 -20.48 -14.91
N PHE A 297 -0.38 -19.84 -14.03
CA PHE A 297 -0.17 -18.43 -13.68
C PHE A 297 1.29 -18.15 -13.32
N ALA A 298 1.87 -18.96 -12.43
CA ALA A 298 3.25 -18.82 -11.98
C ALA A 298 4.26 -18.90 -13.15
N ARG A 299 4.14 -19.92 -14.02
CA ARG A 299 5.03 -20.05 -15.20
C ARG A 299 4.89 -18.88 -16.17
N THR A 300 3.67 -18.42 -16.38
CA THR A 300 3.40 -17.29 -17.29
C THR A 300 4.03 -16.01 -16.74
N VAL A 301 3.90 -15.75 -15.43
CA VAL A 301 4.57 -14.61 -14.79
C VAL A 301 6.09 -14.68 -14.98
N LEU A 302 6.71 -15.81 -14.64
CA LEU A 302 8.17 -15.95 -14.78
C LEU A 302 8.64 -15.75 -16.22
N ARG A 303 7.90 -16.31 -17.20
CA ARG A 303 8.19 -16.08 -18.63
C ARG A 303 8.09 -14.60 -19.01
N LEU A 304 7.07 -13.89 -18.54
CA LEU A 304 6.89 -12.45 -18.80
C LEU A 304 7.98 -11.61 -18.16
N ILE A 305 8.52 -12.03 -17.01
CA ILE A 305 9.67 -11.39 -16.36
C ILE A 305 10.91 -11.53 -17.25
N ASP A 306 11.20 -12.75 -17.69
CA ASP A 306 12.35 -13.07 -18.55
C ASP A 306 12.25 -12.33 -19.91
N GLU A 307 11.08 -12.36 -20.55
CA GLU A 307 10.80 -11.66 -21.82
C GLU A 307 10.89 -10.13 -21.67
N GLY A 308 10.49 -9.60 -20.51
CA GLY A 308 10.55 -8.17 -20.20
C GLY A 308 11.94 -7.68 -19.77
N GLY A 309 12.92 -8.56 -19.62
CA GLY A 309 14.27 -8.21 -19.17
C GLY A 309 14.33 -7.63 -17.74
N ARG A 310 13.29 -7.84 -16.94
CA ARG A 310 13.22 -7.37 -15.55
C ARG A 310 13.77 -8.42 -14.60
N SER A 311 14.24 -8.00 -13.44
CA SER A 311 14.64 -8.97 -12.41
C SER A 311 13.45 -9.37 -11.53
N ASP A 312 13.48 -10.60 -11.00
CA ASP A 312 12.53 -11.06 -9.97
C ASP A 312 12.39 -10.04 -8.82
N VAL A 313 13.52 -9.44 -8.42
CA VAL A 313 13.60 -8.46 -7.33
C VAL A 313 12.83 -7.20 -7.67
N GLU A 314 13.04 -6.67 -8.86
CA GLU A 314 12.33 -5.49 -9.35
C GLU A 314 10.82 -5.74 -9.39
N VAL A 315 10.40 -6.90 -9.91
CA VAL A 315 8.98 -7.21 -10.11
C VAL A 315 8.24 -7.34 -8.79
N TYR A 316 8.76 -8.09 -7.81
CA TYR A 316 8.04 -8.21 -6.54
C TYR A 316 8.03 -6.90 -5.75
N LYS A 317 9.06 -6.05 -5.88
CA LYS A 317 9.08 -4.72 -5.25
C LYS A 317 8.06 -3.79 -5.90
N ARG A 318 8.03 -3.74 -7.23
CA ARG A 318 7.02 -2.99 -8.00
C ARG A 318 5.59 -3.49 -7.78
N ALA A 319 5.42 -4.77 -7.44
CA ALA A 319 4.12 -5.34 -7.08
C ALA A 319 3.73 -5.09 -5.60
N ASN A 320 4.56 -4.37 -4.83
CA ASN A 320 4.38 -4.20 -3.39
C ASN A 320 4.24 -5.54 -2.66
N LEU A 321 5.11 -6.51 -2.95
CA LEU A 321 5.06 -7.88 -2.43
C LEU A 321 6.18 -8.23 -1.45
N ASP A 322 5.90 -9.22 -0.60
CA ASP A 322 6.91 -9.84 0.24
C ASP A 322 7.74 -10.85 -0.54
N ARG A 323 9.06 -10.86 -0.30
CA ARG A 323 10.00 -11.77 -0.95
C ARG A 323 9.62 -13.24 -0.73
N LYS A 324 9.08 -13.60 0.44
CA LYS A 324 8.63 -14.98 0.74
C LYS A 324 7.43 -15.36 -0.12
N LEU A 325 6.53 -14.42 -0.39
CA LEU A 325 5.38 -14.65 -1.26
C LEU A 325 5.86 -14.89 -2.69
N PHE A 326 6.76 -14.04 -3.20
CA PHE A 326 7.32 -14.23 -4.54
C PHE A 326 8.17 -15.51 -4.64
N SER A 327 8.88 -15.90 -3.57
CA SER A 327 9.59 -17.17 -3.55
C SER A 327 8.67 -18.36 -3.77
N LYS A 328 7.42 -18.34 -3.26
CA LYS A 328 6.44 -19.39 -3.51
C LYS A 328 6.03 -19.46 -4.98
N LEU A 329 5.84 -18.30 -5.61
CA LEU A 329 5.56 -18.18 -7.04
C LEU A 329 6.67 -18.86 -7.88
N ARG A 330 7.93 -18.72 -7.47
CA ARG A 330 9.07 -19.33 -8.18
C ARG A 330 9.23 -20.82 -7.92
N THR A 331 8.98 -21.27 -6.68
CA THR A 331 9.27 -22.66 -6.28
C THR A 331 8.13 -23.63 -6.54
N ASP A 332 6.89 -23.16 -6.59
CA ASP A 332 5.71 -23.98 -6.77
C ASP A 332 4.97 -23.59 -8.07
N PRO A 333 5.14 -24.35 -9.17
CA PRO A 333 4.47 -24.08 -10.43
C PRO A 333 2.94 -24.13 -10.36
N ALA A 334 2.36 -24.79 -9.35
CA ALA A 334 0.93 -24.85 -9.11
C ALA A 334 0.44 -23.75 -8.16
N TYR A 335 1.34 -22.90 -7.64
CA TYR A 335 1.00 -21.82 -6.73
C TYR A 335 -0.02 -20.89 -7.36
N ARG A 336 -1.13 -20.68 -6.65
CA ARG A 336 -2.14 -19.68 -6.97
C ARG A 336 -2.05 -18.55 -5.97
N PRO A 337 -1.59 -17.36 -6.37
CA PRO A 337 -1.61 -16.20 -5.50
C PRO A 337 -3.06 -15.79 -5.21
N SER A 338 -3.25 -14.98 -4.17
CA SER A 338 -4.54 -14.33 -3.94
C SER A 338 -4.87 -13.40 -5.11
N ARG A 339 -6.16 -13.08 -5.29
CA ARG A 339 -6.60 -12.15 -6.35
C ARG A 339 -5.90 -10.78 -6.27
N PRO A 340 -5.81 -10.10 -5.11
CA PRO A 340 -5.08 -8.82 -5.02
C PRO A 340 -3.61 -8.93 -5.44
N THR A 341 -2.95 -10.04 -5.09
CA THR A 341 -1.56 -10.29 -5.48
C THR A 341 -1.43 -10.57 -6.98
N ALA A 342 -2.37 -11.30 -7.57
CA ALA A 342 -2.37 -11.58 -9.00
C ALA A 342 -2.50 -10.28 -9.82
N VAL A 343 -3.41 -9.39 -9.42
CA VAL A 343 -3.58 -8.07 -10.06
C VAL A 343 -2.33 -7.20 -9.86
N ALA A 344 -1.75 -7.17 -8.65
CA ALA A 344 -0.52 -6.43 -8.38
C ALA A 344 0.64 -6.86 -9.29
N LEU A 345 0.77 -8.16 -9.58
CA LEU A 345 1.77 -8.68 -10.52
C LEU A 345 1.50 -8.23 -11.96
N CYS A 346 0.23 -8.16 -12.39
CA CYS A 346 -0.13 -7.65 -13.72
C CYS A 346 0.28 -6.18 -13.87
N VAL A 347 0.01 -5.37 -12.85
CA VAL A 347 0.40 -3.95 -12.81
C VAL A 347 1.93 -3.82 -12.80
N ALA A 348 2.64 -4.60 -11.99
CA ALA A 348 4.09 -4.56 -11.92
C ALA A 348 4.80 -4.97 -13.21
N LEU A 349 4.17 -5.86 -13.99
CA LEU A 349 4.63 -6.29 -15.31
C LEU A 349 4.21 -5.34 -16.45
N GLU A 350 3.47 -4.26 -16.14
CA GLU A 350 2.98 -3.27 -17.11
C GLU A 350 2.11 -3.90 -18.21
N LEU A 351 1.30 -4.89 -17.84
CA LEU A 351 0.44 -5.60 -18.79
C LEU A 351 -0.73 -4.73 -19.24
N ARG A 352 -1.02 -4.75 -20.53
CA ARG A 352 -2.23 -4.14 -21.10
C ARG A 352 -3.47 -4.87 -20.58
N LEU A 353 -4.66 -4.28 -20.79
CA LEU A 353 -5.90 -4.82 -20.24
C LEU A 353 -6.21 -6.24 -20.75
N ASP A 354 -5.97 -6.52 -22.03
CA ASP A 354 -6.14 -7.84 -22.66
C ASP A 354 -5.18 -8.88 -22.07
N GLU A 355 -3.91 -8.51 -21.89
CA GLU A 355 -2.88 -9.34 -21.29
C GLU A 355 -3.16 -9.63 -19.81
N THR A 356 -3.62 -8.62 -19.08
CA THR A 356 -4.03 -8.74 -17.68
C THR A 356 -5.18 -9.73 -17.54
N GLN A 357 -6.23 -9.61 -18.37
CA GLN A 357 -7.34 -10.56 -18.36
C GLN A 357 -6.88 -11.99 -18.68
N ALA A 358 -6.01 -12.14 -19.69
CA ALA A 358 -5.47 -13.44 -20.07
C ALA A 358 -4.64 -14.09 -18.94
N LEU A 359 -3.83 -13.30 -18.23
CA LEU A 359 -3.02 -13.79 -17.11
C LEU A 359 -3.91 -14.13 -15.89
N LEU A 360 -4.84 -13.26 -15.51
CA LEU A 360 -5.77 -13.49 -14.40
C LEU A 360 -6.62 -14.75 -14.61
N ALA A 361 -7.05 -15.01 -15.85
CA ALA A 361 -7.83 -16.21 -16.20
C ALA A 361 -7.07 -17.51 -15.87
N ARG A 362 -5.72 -17.52 -15.97
CA ARG A 362 -4.88 -18.68 -15.61
C ARG A 362 -4.88 -18.99 -14.11
N ALA A 363 -5.18 -18.00 -13.27
CA ALA A 363 -5.39 -18.17 -11.84
C ALA A 363 -6.87 -18.38 -11.46
N GLY A 364 -7.78 -18.35 -12.43
CA GLY A 364 -9.23 -18.44 -12.21
C GLY A 364 -9.86 -17.12 -11.76
N TYR A 365 -9.25 -15.99 -12.11
CA TYR A 365 -9.76 -14.66 -11.80
C TYR A 365 -10.18 -13.91 -13.07
N ALA A 366 -11.06 -12.94 -12.90
CA ALA A 366 -11.44 -11.97 -13.91
C ALA A 366 -11.58 -10.58 -13.27
N LEU A 367 -11.43 -9.53 -14.07
CA LEU A 367 -11.86 -8.19 -13.70
C LEU A 367 -13.36 -8.08 -13.98
N SER A 368 -14.13 -7.70 -12.97
CA SER A 368 -15.58 -7.57 -13.07
C SER A 368 -15.96 -6.12 -13.30
N GLU A 369 -16.72 -5.85 -14.36
CA GLU A 369 -17.23 -4.50 -14.65
C GLU A 369 -18.21 -3.99 -13.58
N SER A 370 -18.77 -4.89 -12.75
CA SER A 370 -19.64 -4.51 -11.63
C SER A 370 -18.87 -4.16 -10.34
N SER A 371 -17.56 -4.45 -10.30
CA SER A 371 -16.71 -4.20 -9.15
C SER A 371 -16.03 -2.85 -9.27
N LYS A 372 -16.30 -1.94 -8.32
CA LYS A 372 -15.65 -0.62 -8.28
C LYS A 372 -14.12 -0.74 -8.22
N ALA A 373 -13.59 -1.68 -7.44
CA ALA A 373 -12.15 -1.94 -7.37
C ALA A 373 -11.57 -2.31 -8.74
N ASP A 374 -12.28 -3.14 -9.52
CA ASP A 374 -11.80 -3.60 -10.82
C ASP A 374 -11.91 -2.53 -11.89
N LEU A 375 -12.93 -1.65 -11.81
CA LEU A 375 -13.02 -0.47 -12.66
C LEU A 375 -11.88 0.51 -12.39
N ILE A 376 -11.49 0.69 -11.13
CA ILE A 376 -10.31 1.51 -10.78
C ILE A 376 -9.05 0.88 -11.36
N VAL A 377 -8.85 -0.44 -11.20
CA VAL A 377 -7.72 -1.17 -11.79
C VAL A 377 -7.69 -1.04 -13.31
N ALA A 378 -8.83 -1.25 -13.97
CA ALA A 378 -8.95 -1.15 -15.43
C ALA A 378 -8.62 0.27 -15.91
N TYR A 379 -9.14 1.30 -15.24
CA TYR A 379 -8.82 2.69 -15.55
C TYR A 379 -7.30 2.95 -15.51
N PHE A 380 -6.61 2.49 -14.47
CA PHE A 380 -5.17 2.68 -14.35
C PHE A 380 -4.40 1.97 -15.47
N ILE A 381 -4.76 0.73 -15.79
CA ILE A 381 -4.13 -0.04 -16.87
C ILE A 381 -4.38 0.60 -18.25
N GLU A 382 -5.62 1.00 -18.54
CA GLU A 382 -6.00 1.63 -19.82
C GLU A 382 -5.29 2.97 -20.06
N HIS A 383 -4.92 3.68 -18.98
CA HIS A 383 -4.19 4.94 -19.04
C HIS A 383 -2.68 4.76 -18.83
N GLU A 384 -2.18 3.53 -18.90
CA GLU A 384 -0.75 3.18 -18.76
C GLU A 384 -0.12 3.65 -17.45
N ARG A 385 -0.92 3.68 -16.37
CA ARG A 385 -0.48 4.06 -15.02
C ARG A 385 -0.26 2.81 -14.19
N TYR A 386 1.00 2.37 -14.16
CA TYR A 386 1.42 1.12 -13.54
C TYR A 386 2.12 1.28 -12.18
N ASP A 387 1.94 2.43 -11.53
CA ASP A 387 2.42 2.62 -10.15
C ASP A 387 1.44 1.97 -9.17
N ILE A 388 1.87 0.90 -8.51
CA ILE A 388 1.04 0.15 -7.56
C ILE A 388 0.62 0.99 -6.35
N PHE A 389 1.44 1.96 -5.96
CA PHE A 389 1.17 2.76 -4.78
C PHE A 389 0.17 3.87 -5.11
N GLU A 390 0.28 4.49 -6.29
CA GLU A 390 -0.73 5.43 -6.79
C GLU A 390 -2.09 4.73 -6.99
N LEU A 391 -2.08 3.51 -7.51
CA LEU A 391 -3.29 2.69 -7.64
C LEU A 391 -3.88 2.35 -6.25
N ASN A 392 -3.03 2.00 -5.28
CA ASN A 392 -3.48 1.73 -3.91
C ASN A 392 -4.03 2.99 -3.22
N GLU A 393 -3.46 4.18 -3.47
CA GLU A 393 -4.01 5.45 -3.01
C GLU A 393 -5.44 5.64 -3.53
N ALA A 394 -5.65 5.42 -4.84
CA ALA A 394 -6.98 5.51 -5.44
C ALA A 394 -7.94 4.46 -4.87
N LEU A 395 -7.54 3.19 -4.79
CA LEU A 395 -8.37 2.13 -4.21
C LEU A 395 -8.78 2.47 -2.78
N PHE A 396 -7.82 2.88 -1.95
CA PHE A 396 -8.06 3.28 -0.57
C PHE A 396 -9.00 4.49 -0.48
N ALA A 397 -8.88 5.47 -1.40
CA ALA A 397 -9.73 6.65 -1.44
C ALA A 397 -11.19 6.40 -1.88
N PHE A 398 -11.46 5.23 -2.45
CA PHE A 398 -12.80 4.75 -2.78
C PHE A 398 -13.25 3.62 -1.84
N ASP A 399 -12.60 3.46 -0.69
CA ASP A 399 -12.85 2.42 0.31
C ASP A 399 -12.83 0.99 -0.28
N GLN A 400 -11.93 0.79 -1.25
CA GLN A 400 -11.69 -0.51 -1.88
C GLN A 400 -10.43 -1.18 -1.30
N PRO A 401 -10.35 -2.52 -1.30
CA PRO A 401 -9.16 -3.23 -0.85
C PRO A 401 -7.93 -2.87 -1.69
N CYS A 402 -6.79 -2.64 -1.02
CA CYS A 402 -5.50 -2.46 -1.69
C CYS A 402 -4.98 -3.76 -2.30
N LEU A 403 -4.09 -3.61 -3.27
CA LEU A 403 -3.36 -4.67 -3.95
C LEU A 403 -1.98 -4.87 -3.31
N GLY A 404 -1.43 -6.09 -3.42
CA GLY A 404 -0.17 -6.46 -2.76
C GLY A 404 -0.38 -7.08 -1.37
N VAL A 405 0.61 -6.93 -0.47
CA VAL A 405 0.59 -7.49 0.91
C VAL A 405 0.08 -6.53 1.97
#